data_AF-A0A4S1E3W4-F1
#
_entry.id   AF-A0A4S1E3W4-F1
#
_cell.length_a   1.000
_cell.length_b   1.000
_cell.length_c   1.000
_cell.angle_alpha   90.00
_cell.angle_beta   90.00
_cell.angle_gamma   90.00
#
_symmetry.space_group_name_H-M   'P 1'
#
loop_
_entity.id
_entity.type
_entity.pdbx_description
1 polymer ?
#
loop_
_entity_poly.entity_id
_entity_poly.type
_entity_poly.pdbx_seq_one_letter_code
_entity_poly.pdbx_strand_id
1 'polypeptide(L)'
;MKIETALYFRSFLVLLAFVSLTFVWLLLPFYGAVFWGVVLAIIFAPLQRRILTAMNGRKTLAALTALVIIILIVIIPVILVAGALIQEMVSLYKMMEGGQLNLGNYLDQILRVMPQSVHDVANRLLGGDID
;
A
#
# COMPACT_ATOMS: atom_id res chain seq x y z
N MET A 1 27.99 -41.00 32.69
CA MET A 1 28.33 -40.04 31.62
C MET A 1 27.31 -40.07 30.47
N LYS A 2 26.00 -39.88 30.75
CA LYS A 2 24.93 -39.72 29.71
C LYS A 2 24.00 -38.54 29.99
N ILE A 3 24.00 -38.02 31.23
CA ILE A 3 23.13 -36.91 31.65
C ILE A 3 23.63 -35.56 31.09
N GLU A 4 24.95 -35.38 30.98
CA GLU A 4 25.61 -34.16 30.50
C GLU A 4 25.20 -33.82 29.05
N THR A 5 25.31 -34.79 28.13
CA THR A 5 24.97 -34.60 26.70
C THR A 5 23.50 -34.32 26.47
N ALA A 6 22.60 -34.88 27.29
CA ALA A 6 21.17 -34.61 27.20
C ALA A 6 20.84 -33.16 27.58
N LEU A 7 21.58 -32.57 28.53
CA LEU A 7 21.38 -31.18 28.94
C LEU A 7 21.87 -30.20 27.87
N TYR A 8 23.04 -30.45 27.27
CA TYR A 8 23.53 -29.65 26.14
C TYR A 8 22.57 -29.70 24.95
N PHE A 9 22.06 -30.88 24.59
CA PHE A 9 21.12 -31.03 23.48
C PHE A 9 19.79 -30.31 23.76
N ARG A 10 19.26 -30.42 24.98
CA ARG A 10 18.00 -29.78 25.37
C ARG A 10 18.13 -28.26 25.42
N SER A 11 19.22 -27.74 25.98
CA SER A 11 19.51 -26.30 25.99
C SER A 11 19.72 -25.75 24.57
N PHE A 12 20.45 -26.50 23.73
CA PHE A 12 20.60 -26.16 22.31
C PHE A 12 19.25 -26.14 21.58
N LEU A 13 18.38 -27.13 21.83
CA LEU A 13 17.05 -27.19 21.21
C LEU A 13 16.15 -26.03 21.65
N VAL A 14 16.17 -25.68 22.95
CA VAL A 14 15.40 -24.55 23.49
C VAL A 14 15.90 -23.24 22.91
N LEU A 15 17.23 -23.05 22.85
CA LEU A 15 17.82 -21.86 22.25
C LEU A 15 17.51 -21.76 20.75
N LEU A 16 17.62 -22.88 20.02
CA LEU A 16 17.28 -22.96 18.60
C LEU A 16 15.81 -22.66 18.35
N ALA A 17 14.91 -23.22 19.16
CA ALA A 17 13.48 -22.95 19.08
C ALA A 17 13.19 -21.48 19.37
N PHE A 18 13.82 -20.88 20.38
CA PHE A 18 13.64 -19.48 20.74
C PHE A 18 14.11 -18.53 19.62
N VAL A 19 15.30 -18.79 19.06
CA VAL A 19 15.84 -18.00 17.93
C VAL A 19 14.98 -18.17 16.69
N SER A 20 14.56 -19.41 16.37
CA SER A 20 13.68 -19.69 15.23
C SER A 20 12.33 -18.98 15.36
N LEU A 21 11.73 -19.00 16.55
CA LEU A 21 10.45 -18.33 16.80
C LEU A 21 10.58 -16.81 16.68
N THR A 22 11.65 -16.25 17.24
CA THR A 22 11.98 -14.82 17.12
C THR A 22 12.20 -14.42 15.66
N PHE A 23 12.87 -15.28 14.87
CA PHE A 23 13.09 -15.05 13.45
C PHE A 23 11.78 -15.04 12.65
N VAL A 24 10.87 -15.99 12.92
CA VAL A 24 9.54 -16.00 12.29
C VAL A 24 8.72 -14.77 12.70
N TRP A 25 8.80 -14.37 13.98
CA TRP A 25 8.15 -13.15 14.47
C TRP A 25 8.68 -11.90 13.78
N LEU A 26 10.00 -11.83 13.56
CA LEU A 26 10.62 -10.75 12.81
C LEU A 26 10.19 -10.78 11.34
N LEU A 27 10.03 -11.97 10.74
CA LEU A 27 9.56 -12.08 9.37
C LEU A 27 8.10 -11.65 9.20
N LEU A 28 7.21 -11.83 10.17
CA LEU A 28 5.79 -11.42 10.09
C LEU A 28 5.58 -9.96 9.60
N PRO A 29 6.19 -8.92 10.18
CA PRO A 29 6.08 -7.56 9.67
C PRO A 29 6.78 -7.37 8.31
N PHE A 30 7.80 -8.17 8.00
CA PHE A 30 8.53 -8.12 6.73
C PHE A 30 8.01 -9.08 5.66
N TYR A 31 6.94 -9.83 5.92
CA TYR A 31 6.44 -10.86 4.99
C TYR A 31 6.05 -10.25 3.66
N GLY A 32 5.43 -9.07 3.70
CA GLY A 32 5.13 -8.28 2.49
C GLY A 32 6.40 -7.95 1.70
N ALA A 33 7.44 -7.42 2.35
CA ALA A 33 8.69 -7.06 1.69
C ALA A 33 9.42 -8.28 1.09
N VAL A 34 9.47 -9.40 1.82
CA VAL A 34 10.08 -10.65 1.34
C VAL A 34 9.28 -11.22 0.17
N PHE A 35 7.95 -11.27 0.28
CA PHE A 35 7.06 -11.73 -0.79
C PHE A 35 7.23 -10.88 -2.04
N TRP A 36 7.15 -9.55 -1.91
CA TRP A 36 7.36 -8.63 -3.03
C TRP A 36 8.77 -8.77 -3.62
N GLY A 37 9.81 -8.97 -2.80
CA GLY A 37 11.17 -9.22 -3.27
C GLY A 37 11.30 -10.51 -4.09
N VAL A 38 10.68 -11.59 -3.64
CA VAL A 38 10.66 -12.88 -4.36
C VAL A 38 9.85 -12.78 -5.65
N VAL A 39 8.68 -12.15 -5.64
CA VAL A 39 7.85 -11.92 -6.84
C VAL A 39 8.64 -11.12 -7.88
N LEU A 40 9.28 -10.02 -7.47
CA LEU A 40 10.16 -9.25 -8.36
C LEU A 40 11.30 -10.12 -8.88
N ALA A 41 12.00 -10.86 -8.01
CA ALA A 41 13.10 -11.72 -8.43
C ALA A 41 12.66 -12.76 -9.47
N ILE A 42 11.48 -13.36 -9.32
CA ILE A 42 10.93 -14.34 -10.27
C ILE A 42 10.59 -13.68 -11.61
N ILE A 43 9.94 -12.51 -11.59
CA ILE A 43 9.58 -11.78 -12.81
C ILE A 43 10.83 -11.27 -13.54
N PHE A 44 11.85 -10.82 -12.80
CA PHE A 44 13.08 -10.27 -13.36
C PHE A 44 14.15 -11.30 -13.69
N ALA A 45 14.12 -12.51 -13.12
CA ALA A 45 15.02 -13.60 -13.47
C ALA A 45 15.07 -13.93 -14.99
N PRO A 46 13.93 -14.08 -15.72
CA PRO A 46 13.95 -14.32 -17.16
C PRO A 46 14.44 -13.10 -17.94
N LEU A 47 14.16 -11.87 -17.47
CA LEU A 47 14.65 -10.65 -18.10
C LEU A 47 16.17 -10.54 -18.00
N GLN A 48 16.74 -10.79 -16.82
CA GLN A 48 18.18 -10.80 -16.60
C GLN A 48 18.86 -11.87 -17.45
N ARG A 49 18.26 -13.07 -17.57
CA ARG A 49 18.76 -14.14 -18.47
C ARG A 49 18.74 -13.71 -19.94
N ARG A 50 17.64 -13.12 -20.44
CA ARG A 50 17.56 -12.64 -21.84
C ARG A 50 18.63 -11.60 -22.16
N ILE A 51 18.92 -10.70 -21.22
CA ILE A 51 19.95 -9.67 -21.37
C ILE A 51 21.36 -10.29 -21.32
N LEU A 52 21.56 -11.29 -20.45
CA LEU A 52 22.82 -12.04 -20.38
C LEU A 52 23.14 -12.77 -21.70
N THR A 53 22.13 -13.37 -22.33
CA THR A 53 22.26 -14.04 -23.63
C THR A 53 22.54 -13.04 -24.75
N ALA A 54 21.92 -11.87 -24.73
CA ALA A 54 22.16 -10.81 -25.73
C ALA A 54 23.57 -10.19 -25.64
N MET A 55 24.23 -10.25 -24.49
CA MET A 55 25.53 -9.59 -24.23
C MET A 55 26.74 -10.53 -24.19
N ASN A 56 26.59 -11.75 -24.73
CA ASN A 56 27.69 -12.64 -25.10
C ASN A 56 28.73 -12.89 -23.98
N GLY A 57 28.27 -13.00 -22.72
CA GLY A 57 29.09 -13.44 -21.57
C GLY A 57 29.75 -12.34 -20.72
N ARG A 58 29.62 -11.04 -21.04
CA ARG A 58 30.14 -9.94 -20.18
C ARG A 58 29.16 -9.63 -19.04
N LYS A 59 29.20 -10.46 -17.99
CA LYS A 59 28.25 -10.46 -16.84
C LYS A 59 28.01 -9.08 -16.20
N THR A 60 29.03 -8.24 -16.07
CA THR A 60 28.93 -6.95 -15.35
C THR A 60 28.17 -5.88 -16.13
N LEU A 61 28.42 -5.76 -17.43
CA LEU A 61 27.69 -4.81 -18.28
C LEU A 61 26.24 -5.27 -18.47
N ALA A 62 26.01 -6.58 -18.59
CA ALA A 62 24.66 -7.14 -18.69
C ALA A 62 23.80 -6.86 -17.46
N ALA A 63 24.39 -6.95 -16.26
CA ALA A 63 23.69 -6.61 -15.02
C ALA A 63 23.33 -5.12 -14.93
N LEU A 64 24.26 -4.22 -15.30
CA LEU A 64 24.01 -2.78 -15.30
C LEU A 64 22.93 -2.38 -16.32
N THR A 65 23.02 -2.88 -17.55
CA THR A 65 22.01 -2.58 -18.57
C THR A 65 20.65 -3.18 -18.22
N ALA A 66 20.62 -4.39 -17.64
CA ALA A 66 19.38 -4.97 -17.11
C ALA A 66 18.77 -4.12 -16.00
N LEU A 67 19.57 -3.66 -15.05
CA LEU A 67 19.10 -2.81 -13.96
C LEU A 67 18.49 -1.50 -14.49
N VAL A 68 19.15 -0.84 -15.44
CA VAL A 68 18.66 0.40 -16.06
C VAL A 68 17.37 0.16 -16.84
N ILE A 69 17.30 -0.91 -17.63
CA ILE A 69 16.10 -1.26 -18.40
C ILE A 69 14.93 -1.59 -17.46
N ILE A 70 15.18 -2.33 -16.37
CA ILE A 70 14.17 -2.66 -15.36
C ILE A 70 13.61 -1.38 -14.72
N ILE A 71 14.50 -0.48 -14.29
CA ILE A 71 14.12 0.80 -13.72
C ILE A 71 13.24 1.58 -14.69
N LEU A 72 13.64 1.69 -15.96
CA LEU A 72 12.87 2.42 -16.96
C LEU A 72 11.53 1.77 -17.28
N ILE A 73 11.49 0.44 -17.48
CA ILE A 73 10.27 -0.28 -17.87
C ILE A 73 9.29 -0.41 -16.70
N VAL A 74 9.72 -0.36 -15.44
CA VAL A 74 8.82 -0.54 -14.29
C VAL A 74 8.52 0.76 -13.57
N ILE A 75 9.51 1.62 -13.33
CA ILE A 75 9.28 2.88 -12.60
C ILE A 75 8.44 3.84 -13.44
N ILE A 76 8.72 3.98 -14.74
CA ILE A 76 7.95 4.89 -15.60
C ILE A 76 6.46 4.54 -15.62
N PRO A 77 6.02 3.31 -15.94
CA PRO A 77 4.59 3.01 -15.93
C PRO A 77 3.96 3.11 -14.55
N VAL A 78 4.69 2.79 -13.46
CA VAL A 78 4.17 2.98 -12.11
C VAL A 78 3.90 4.46 -11.82
N ILE A 79 4.81 5.36 -12.22
CA ILE A 79 4.60 6.81 -12.09
C ILE A 79 3.42 7.27 -12.95
N LEU A 80 3.30 6.77 -14.19
CA LEU A 80 2.18 7.12 -15.07
C LEU A 80 0.84 6.67 -14.48
N VAL A 81 0.76 5.43 -13.99
CA VAL A 81 -0.44 4.88 -13.35
C VAL A 81 -0.76 5.62 -12.06
N ALA A 82 0.22 5.85 -11.18
CA ALA A 82 0.03 6.62 -9.95
C ALA A 82 -0.42 8.05 -10.24
N GLY A 83 0.18 8.70 -11.25
CA GLY A 83 -0.21 10.03 -11.70
C GLY A 83 -1.64 10.06 -12.23
N ALA A 84 -2.05 9.07 -13.03
CA ALA A 84 -3.42 8.94 -13.52
C ALA A 84 -4.42 8.73 -12.36
N LEU A 85 -4.10 7.86 -11.40
CA LEU A 85 -4.91 7.62 -10.21
C LEU A 85 -5.04 8.88 -9.34
N ILE A 86 -3.96 9.63 -9.13
CA ILE A 86 -4.00 10.89 -8.38
C ILE A 86 -4.86 11.91 -9.10
N GLN A 87 -4.76 12.00 -10.43
CA GLN A 87 -5.62 12.89 -11.21
C GLN A 87 -7.09 12.52 -11.10
N GLU A 88 -7.41 11.23 -11.12
CA GLU A 88 -8.77 10.73 -10.92
C GLU A 88 -9.26 11.01 -9.50
N MET A 89 -8.44 10.75 -8.48
CA MET A 89 -8.73 11.11 -7.08
C MET A 89 -8.97 12.62 -6.94
N VAL A 90 -8.07 13.47 -7.43
CA VAL A 90 -8.23 14.92 -7.37
C VAL A 90 -9.44 15.38 -8.17
N SER A 91 -9.77 14.73 -9.29
CA SER A 91 -10.99 15.00 -10.06
C SER A 91 -12.24 14.65 -9.26
N LEU A 92 -12.27 13.49 -8.59
CA LEU A 92 -13.34 13.08 -7.68
C LEU A 92 -13.47 14.06 -6.50
N TYR A 93 -12.35 14.44 -5.87
CA TYR A 93 -12.32 15.45 -4.81
C TYR A 93 -12.79 16.82 -5.30
N LYS A 94 -12.38 17.26 -6.49
CA LYS A 94 -12.84 18.50 -7.12
C LYS A 94 -14.30 18.42 -7.57
N MET A 95 -14.83 17.25 -7.89
CA MET A 95 -16.26 17.04 -8.13
C MET A 95 -17.06 17.14 -6.82
N MET A 96 -16.46 16.73 -5.70
CA MET A 96 -17.02 16.88 -4.35
C MET A 96 -16.90 18.31 -3.81
N GLU A 97 -15.83 19.03 -4.14
CA GLU A 97 -15.51 20.38 -3.64
C GLU A 97 -15.98 21.52 -4.58
N GLY A 98 -15.91 21.29 -5.89
CA GLY A 98 -16.14 22.27 -6.97
C GLY A 98 -17.53 22.21 -7.61
N GLY A 99 -18.47 21.42 -7.08
CA GLY A 99 -19.87 21.66 -7.39
C GLY A 99 -20.45 20.96 -8.63
N GLN A 100 -19.97 19.78 -9.03
CA GLN A 100 -20.82 18.86 -9.84
C GLN A 100 -21.80 18.07 -8.95
N LEU A 101 -21.42 17.79 -7.70
CA LEU A 101 -22.37 17.90 -6.60
C LEU A 101 -22.19 19.30 -6.06
N ASN A 102 -23.04 20.22 -6.51
CA ASN A 102 -23.15 21.59 -6.02
C ASN A 102 -23.51 21.60 -4.53
N LEU A 103 -22.94 20.79 -3.63
CA LEU A 103 -23.32 20.76 -2.22
C LEU A 103 -23.37 22.17 -1.64
N GLY A 104 -22.44 23.07 -1.99
CA GLY A 104 -22.50 24.51 -1.67
C GLY A 104 -23.69 25.27 -2.30
N ASN A 105 -23.83 25.32 -3.64
CA ASN A 105 -24.95 26.06 -4.27
C ASN A 105 -26.32 25.36 -4.16
N TYR A 106 -26.35 24.04 -4.00
CA TYR A 106 -27.51 23.18 -3.79
C TYR A 106 -27.91 23.23 -2.32
N LEU A 107 -26.97 23.31 -1.36
CA LEU A 107 -27.27 23.78 -0.01
C LEU A 107 -27.79 25.21 -0.07
N ASP A 108 -27.12 26.16 -0.73
CA ASP A 108 -27.62 27.55 -0.80
C ASP A 108 -28.98 27.64 -1.50
N GLN A 109 -29.27 26.80 -2.48
CA GLN A 109 -30.57 26.74 -3.16
C GLN A 109 -31.62 26.02 -2.32
N ILE A 110 -31.27 24.97 -1.55
CA ILE A 110 -32.14 24.33 -0.54
C ILE A 110 -32.37 25.25 0.66
N LEU A 111 -31.36 26.02 1.07
CA LEU A 111 -31.37 27.00 2.15
C LEU A 111 -32.15 28.26 1.73
N ARG A 112 -32.12 28.66 0.45
CA ARG A 112 -32.92 29.77 -0.09
C ARG A 112 -34.36 29.40 -0.42
N VAL A 113 -34.63 28.14 -0.74
CA VAL A 113 -35.99 27.59 -0.90
C VAL A 113 -36.48 27.00 0.42
N MET A 114 -35.70 27.13 1.51
CA MET A 114 -36.05 26.51 2.79
C MET A 114 -37.38 27.09 3.27
N PRO A 115 -38.45 26.27 3.32
CA PRO A 115 -39.77 26.75 3.68
C PRO A 115 -39.79 27.19 5.14
N GLN A 116 -40.62 28.19 5.47
CA GLN A 116 -40.79 28.67 6.84
C GLN A 116 -41.20 27.55 7.82
N SER A 117 -41.76 26.45 7.30
CA SER A 117 -42.03 25.20 8.01
C SER A 117 -40.81 24.57 8.68
N VAL A 118 -39.60 24.75 8.14
CA VAL A 118 -38.37 24.20 8.76
C VAL A 118 -37.97 24.99 10.00
N HIS A 119 -38.22 26.31 10.00
CA HIS A 119 -38.06 27.14 11.20
C HIS A 119 -39.12 26.80 12.26
N ASP A 120 -40.36 26.52 11.86
CA ASP A 120 -41.43 26.12 12.79
C ASP A 120 -41.17 24.74 13.42
N VAL A 121 -40.67 23.78 12.64
CA VAL A 121 -40.32 22.44 13.14
C VAL A 121 -39.08 22.49 14.02
N ALA A 122 -38.06 23.28 13.64
CA ALA A 122 -36.88 23.49 14.48
C ALA A 122 -37.24 24.17 15.81
N ASN A 123 -38.09 25.20 15.80
CA ASN A 123 -38.56 25.84 17.04
C ASN A 123 -39.46 24.93 17.88
N ARG A 124 -40.26 24.05 17.27
CA ARG A 124 -41.06 23.05 18.01
C ARG A 124 -40.23 21.91 18.59
N LEU A 125 -39.15 21.50 17.92
CA LEU A 125 -38.28 20.42 18.37
C LEU A 125 -37.17 20.90 19.33
N LEU A 126 -36.66 22.13 19.14
CA LEU A 126 -35.62 22.72 20.00
C LEU A 126 -36.19 23.59 21.13
N GLY A 127 -37.42 24.09 20.98
CA GLY A 127 -38.12 24.91 21.99
C GLY A 127 -39.31 24.21 22.65
N GLY A 128 -39.49 22.90 22.44
CA GLY A 128 -40.61 22.13 22.97
C GLY A 128 -40.37 21.42 24.31
N ASP A 129 -39.15 21.47 24.86
CA ASP A 129 -38.77 20.79 26.12
C ASP A 129 -38.04 21.75 27.10
N ILE A 130 -38.42 23.02 27.11
CA ILE A 130 -37.99 23.98 28.14
C ILE A 130 -39.19 24.81 28.59
N ASP A 131 -40.14 24.14 29.25
CA ASP A 131 -40.99 24.67 30.32
C ASP A 131 -41.39 23.52 31.26
#